data_AF-A0A2E3PYK3-F1
#
_entry.id   AF-A0A2E3PYK3-F1
#
_cell.length_a   1.000
_cell.length_b   1.000
_cell.length_c   1.000
_cell.angle_alpha   90.00
_cell.angle_beta   90.00
_cell.angle_gamma   90.00
#
_symmetry.space_group_name_H-M   'P 1'
#
loop_
_entity.id
_entity.type
_entity.pdbx_description
1 polymer ?
#
loop_
_entity_poly.entity_id
_entity_poly.type
_entity_poly.pdbx_seq_one_letter_code
_entity_poly.pdbx_strand_id
1 'polypeptide(L)' 'MSTRNDKSIMHSLGAFVGHVVKGIRTDPAAKTNTTEVRRTEEVEDRDGVVLRRTVIEEVEVRNPDQRPPSQTES' A
#
# COMPACT_ATOMS: atom_id res chain seq x y z
N MET A 1 -20.35 34.01 -23.01
CA MET A 1 -20.29 33.40 -21.66
C MET A 1 -19.55 32.05 -21.70
N SER A 2 -18.23 32.03 -21.96
CA SER A 2 -17.47 30.75 -22.07
C SER A 2 -16.34 30.58 -21.04
N THR A 3 -15.85 31.67 -20.45
CA THR A 3 -14.66 31.68 -19.58
C THR A 3 -14.82 30.92 -18.26
N ARG A 4 -16.06 30.68 -17.81
CA ARG A 4 -16.33 29.96 -16.56
C ARG A 4 -16.22 28.44 -16.73
N ASN A 5 -16.49 27.93 -17.92
CA ASN A 5 -16.46 26.49 -18.22
C ASN A 5 -15.04 26.01 -18.53
N ASP A 6 -14.24 26.83 -19.20
CA ASP A 6 -12.84 26.50 -19.48
C ASP A 6 -12.04 26.37 -18.17
N LYS A 7 -12.35 27.20 -17.17
CA LYS A 7 -11.70 27.17 -15.86
C LYS A 7 -12.03 25.91 -15.05
N SER A 8 -13.25 25.39 -15.15
CA SER A 8 -13.63 24.12 -14.49
C SER A 8 -13.01 22.92 -15.19
N ILE A 9 -12.94 22.93 -16.53
CA ILE A 9 -12.30 21.88 -17.32
C ILE A 9 -10.79 21.81 -17.03
N MET A 10 -10.09 22.95 -17.05
CA MET A 10 -8.67 22.98 -16.71
C MET A 10 -8.40 22.53 -15.27
N HIS A 11 -9.29 22.87 -14.34
CA HIS A 11 -9.19 22.40 -12.96
C HIS A 11 -9.36 20.87 -12.86
N SER A 12 -10.35 20.31 -13.54
CA SER A 12 -10.56 18.85 -13.60
C SER A 12 -9.38 18.11 -14.23
N LEU A 13 -8.80 18.67 -15.29
CA LEU A 13 -7.61 18.10 -15.93
C LEU A 13 -6.39 18.15 -15.03
N GLY A 14 -6.16 19.29 -14.36
CA GLY A 14 -5.07 19.43 -13.38
C GLY A 14 -5.24 18.47 -12.20
N ALA A 15 -6.47 18.32 -11.69
CA ALA A 15 -6.78 17.37 -10.62
C ALA A 15 -6.52 15.92 -11.07
N PHE A 16 -6.93 15.55 -12.28
CA PHE A 16 -6.71 14.21 -12.83
C PHE A 16 -5.21 13.90 -12.98
N VAL A 17 -4.44 14.78 -13.63
CA VAL A 17 -2.99 14.59 -13.80
C VAL A 17 -2.27 14.55 -12.45
N GLY A 18 -2.71 15.36 -11.49
CA GLY A 18 -2.21 15.33 -10.11
C GLY A 18 -2.38 13.96 -9.44
N HIS A 19 -3.52 13.28 -9.66
CA HIS A 19 -3.74 11.93 -9.15
C HIS A 19 -2.86 10.87 -9.84
N VAL A 20 -2.66 10.99 -11.17
CA VAL A 20 -1.78 10.08 -11.92
C VAL A 20 -0.34 10.21 -11.45
N VAL A 21 0.17 11.44 -11.36
CA VAL A 21 1.54 11.71 -10.86
C VAL A 21 1.69 11.24 -9.42
N LYS A 22 0.69 11.48 -8.56
CA LYS A 22 0.68 10.97 -7.18
C LYS A 22 0.72 9.45 -7.16
N GLY A 23 -0.04 8.77 -8.01
CA GLY A 23 -0.05 7.31 -8.11
C GLY A 23 1.30 6.73 -8.53
N ILE A 24 1.96 7.35 -9.53
CA ILE A 24 3.27 6.88 -10.03
C ILE A 24 4.39 7.14 -9.01
N ARG A 25 4.33 8.27 -8.28
CA ARG A 25 5.34 8.63 -7.26
C ARG A 25 5.11 7.92 -5.93
N THR A 26 3.89 7.46 -5.68
CA THR A 26 3.58 6.66 -4.49
C THR A 26 4.12 5.28 -4.73
N ASP A 27 5.17 4.91 -3.99
CA ASP A 27 5.63 3.54 -3.94
C ASP A 27 4.50 2.67 -3.31
N PRO A 28 3.87 1.76 -4.07
CA PRO A 28 2.82 0.90 -3.53
C PRO A 28 3.38 -0.12 -2.53
N ALA A 29 4.69 -0.42 -2.58
CA ALA A 29 5.39 -1.24 -1.59
C ALA A 29 5.73 -0.47 -0.31
N ALA A 30 5.79 0.87 -0.37
CA ALA A 30 5.91 1.71 0.82
C ALA A 30 4.59 1.82 1.61
N LYS A 31 3.49 1.24 1.12
CA LYS A 31 2.20 1.20 1.81
C LYS A 31 2.05 -0.05 2.69
N THR A 32 2.94 -0.18 3.65
CA THR A 32 2.55 -0.57 5.00
C THR A 32 3.63 0.00 5.89
N ASN A 33 3.27 0.71 6.97
CA ASN A 33 4.24 1.00 8.04
C ASN A 33 4.50 -0.30 8.83
N THR A 34 4.83 -1.36 8.11
CA THR A 34 5.14 -2.67 8.66
C THR A 34 6.64 -2.80 8.68
N THR A 35 7.18 -2.89 9.88
CA THR A 35 8.59 -3.15 10.08
C THR A 35 8.73 -4.63 10.41
N GLU A 36 9.53 -5.35 9.63
CA GLU A 36 9.96 -6.71 9.97
C GLU A 36 10.84 -6.63 11.21
N VAL A 37 10.39 -7.24 12.30
CA VAL A 37 11.10 -7.22 13.59
C VAL A 37 12.05 -8.40 13.71
N ARG A 38 11.67 -9.54 13.14
CA ARG A 38 12.47 -10.75 13.22
C ARG A 38 12.17 -11.71 12.07
N ARG A 39 13.25 -12.32 11.56
CA ARG A 39 13.22 -13.47 10.66
C ARG A 39 13.89 -14.66 11.31
N THR A 40 13.25 -15.82 11.29
CA THR A 40 13.88 -17.09 11.69
C THR A 40 13.67 -18.12 10.58
N GLU A 41 14.75 -18.78 10.18
CA GLU A 41 14.74 -19.83 9.18
C GLU A 41 15.16 -21.15 9.82
N GLU A 42 14.32 -22.17 9.67
CA GLU A 42 14.59 -23.53 10.13
C GLU A 42 14.67 -24.42 8.89
N VAL A 43 15.79 -25.13 8.74
CA VAL A 43 16.00 -26.10 7.67
C VAL A 43 16.20 -27.47 8.31
N GLU A 44 15.34 -28.41 7.93
CA GLU A 44 15.41 -29.79 8.39
C GLU A 44 15.47 -30.74 7.20
N ASP A 45 16.42 -31.68 7.23
CA ASP A 45 16.50 -32.76 6.26
C ASP A 45 15.98 -34.04 6.94
N ARG A 46 14.91 -34.61 6.39
CA ARG A 46 14.38 -35.90 6.82
C ARG A 46 14.17 -36.79 5.61
N ASP A 47 14.81 -37.96 5.65
CA ASP A 47 14.61 -39.03 4.66
C ASP A 47 14.77 -38.57 3.20
N GLY A 48 15.70 -37.63 2.94
CA GLY A 48 15.98 -37.09 1.60
C GLY A 48 15.07 -35.95 1.16
N VAL A 49 14.25 -35.42 2.07
CA VAL A 49 13.38 -34.26 1.84
C VAL A 49 13.85 -33.10 2.70
N VAL A 50 14.08 -31.95 2.04
CA VAL A 50 14.44 -30.71 2.72
C VAL A 50 13.18 -29.90 3.03
N LEU A 51 12.86 -29.79 4.32
CA LEU A 51 11.83 -28.90 4.83
C LEU A 51 12.46 -27.55 5.17
N ARG A 52 11.94 -26.46 4.60
CA ARG A 52 12.32 -25.09 4.95
C ARG A 52 11.12 -24.37 5.53
N ARG A 53 11.25 -23.91 6.77
CA ARG A 53 10.26 -23.05 7.44
C ARG A 53 10.86 -21.66 7.63
N THR A 54 10.11 -20.64 7.23
CA THR A 54 10.44 -19.24 7.50
C THR A 54 9.36 -18.65 8.38
N VAL A 55 9.74 -18.11 9.53
CA VAL A 55 8.87 -17.34 10.42
C VAL A 55 9.26 -15.88 10.32
N ILE A 56 8.28 -15.03 9.98
CA ILE A 56 8.43 -13.59 9.87
C ILE A 56 7.53 -12.95 10.92
N GLU A 57 8.12 -12.18 11.82
CA GLU A 57 7.40 -11.39 12.82
C GLU A 57 7.38 -9.92 12.37
N GLU A 58 6.18 -9.38 12.21
CA GLU A 58 5.93 -8.03 11.69
C GLU A 58 5.21 -7.17 12.73
N VAL A 59 5.56 -5.88 12.77
CA VAL A 59 4.83 -4.88 13.56
C VAL A 59 4.23 -3.83 12.63
N GLU A 60 2.90 -3.77 12.59
CA GLU A 60 2.13 -2.77 11.85
C GLU A 60 1.89 -1.53 12.74
N VAL A 61 2.41 -0.37 12.34
CA VAL A 61 2.10 0.91 13.00
C VAL A 61 0.89 1.55 12.34
N ARG A 62 -0.27 1.50 13.02
CA ARG A 62 -1.50 2.17 12.57
C ARG A 62 -1.47 3.66 12.90
N ASN A 63 -1.65 4.51 11.89
CA ASN A 63 -1.80 5.94 12.11
C ASN A 63 -3.20 6.21 12.70
N PRO A 64 -3.33 6.85 13.87
CA PRO A 64 -4.63 7.11 14.50
C PRO A 64 -5.57 7.99 13.66
N ASP A 65 -5.03 8.76 12.69
CA ASP A 65 -5.82 9.64 11.82
C ASP A 65 -6.34 8.95 10.54
N GLN A 66 -5.94 7.70 10.27
CA GLN A 66 -6.50 6.93 9.16
C GLN A 66 -7.82 6.29 9.58
N ARG A 67 -8.94 6.94 9.22
CA ARG A 67 -10.27 6.33 9.29
C ARG A 67 -10.26 5.05 8.45
N PRO A 68 -10.61 3.87 9.00
CA PRO A 68 -10.67 2.65 8.22
C PRO A 68 -11.70 2.79 7.09
N PRO A 69 -11.44 2.25 5.88
CA PRO A 69 -12.46 2.20 4.86
C PRO A 69 -13.64 1.40 5.42
N SER A 70 -14.82 2.00 5.38
CA SER A 70 -16.08 1.35 5.76
C SER A 70 -16.19 0.04 5.00
N GLN A 71 -16.15 -1.09 5.73
CA GLN A 71 -16.54 -2.37 5.17
C GLN A 71 -18.02 -2.25 4.80
N THR A 72 -18.31 -2.15 3.51
CA THR A 72 -19.66 -2.31 2.99
C THR A 72 -19.97 -3.79 3.06
N GLU A 73 -20.48 -4.24 4.21
CA GLU A 73 -21.18 -5.52 4.29
C GLU A 73 -22.49 -5.41 3.48
N SER A 74 -22.74 -6.43 2.67
CA SER A 74 -23.89 -6.57 1.76
C SER A 74 -25.14 -7.04 2.49
#